data_AF-A0A447MVI4-F1
#
_entry.id   AF-A0A447MVI4-F1
#
_cell.length_a   1.000
_cell.length_b   1.000
_cell.length_c   1.000
_cell.angle_alpha   90.00
_cell.angle_beta   90.00
_cell.angle_gamma   90.00
#
_symmetry.space_group_name_H-M   'P 1'
#
loop_
_entity.id
_entity.type
_entity.pdbx_description
1 polymer ?
#
loop_
_entity_poly.entity_id
_entity_poly.type
_entity_poly.pdbx_seq_one_letter_code
_entity_poly.pdbx_strand_id
1 'polypeptide(L)'
;MKSAPRRFSRNIPSRGLKKEIDDLADRPGAGFSVSEENKRILHDVCPWWRGQTVQDRCYGMFTDEQKGLLATGIIKAEGNMTSGDAHLAVNFPLLLEKGLDGLRDKVAERRSRINLTVLEDLHGEQFLKAIDIVLDAVSQHIMRFAALARQMAGEESRESRRKELLHHRGKLRGDRSRTAADLLASTAIVLLHPTDSTN
;
A
#
# COMPACT_ATOMS: atom_id res chain seq x y z
N MET A 1 -8.92 10.81 22.08
CA MET A 1 -7.86 10.74 21.06
C MET A 1 -8.35 9.78 19.99
N LYS A 2 -8.90 10.26 18.86
CA LYS A 2 -9.47 9.39 17.82
C LYS A 2 -8.33 8.74 17.05
N SER A 3 -8.24 7.42 17.06
CA SER A 3 -7.24 6.69 16.27
C SER A 3 -7.49 6.91 14.78
N ALA A 4 -6.43 7.10 14.00
CA ALA A 4 -6.53 7.16 12.55
C ALA A 4 -7.08 5.84 12.00
N PRO A 5 -7.99 5.85 11.00
CA PRO A 5 -8.51 4.63 10.40
C PRO A 5 -7.35 3.84 9.79
N ARG A 6 -7.15 2.59 10.23
CA ARG A 6 -6.16 1.68 9.63
C ARG A 6 -6.85 0.78 8.61
N ARG A 7 -6.21 0.59 7.45
CA ARG A 7 -6.72 -0.31 6.41
C ARG A 7 -6.43 -1.76 6.79
N PHE A 8 -7.37 -2.65 6.50
CA PHE A 8 -7.12 -4.09 6.49
C PHE A 8 -6.46 -4.48 5.17
N SER A 9 -5.33 -5.20 5.24
CA SER A 9 -4.70 -5.79 4.06
C SER A 9 -5.55 -6.97 3.58
N ARG A 10 -6.16 -6.82 2.40
CA ARG A 10 -7.11 -7.83 1.88
C ARG A 10 -6.44 -9.11 1.41
N ASN A 11 -5.16 -9.07 1.03
CA ASN A 11 -4.40 -10.25 0.62
C ASN A 11 -3.90 -11.09 1.81
N ILE A 12 -4.06 -10.55 3.03
CA ILE A 12 -3.67 -11.22 4.27
C ILE A 12 -4.71 -10.95 5.38
N PRO A 13 -5.99 -11.32 5.21
CA PRO A 13 -6.88 -11.43 6.36
C PRO A 13 -6.33 -12.58 7.20
N SER A 14 -5.72 -12.26 8.34
CA SER A 14 -5.30 -13.30 9.27
C SER A 14 -6.54 -14.10 9.70
N ARG A 15 -6.37 -15.40 9.98
CA ARG A 15 -7.44 -16.20 10.58
C ARG A 15 -7.98 -15.58 11.88
N GLY A 16 -7.18 -14.75 12.56
CA GLY A 16 -7.55 -13.98 13.74
C GLY A 16 -8.58 -12.89 13.45
N LEU A 17 -8.48 -12.18 12.32
CA LEU A 17 -9.38 -11.04 12.02
C LEU A 17 -10.85 -11.44 12.01
N LYS A 18 -11.20 -12.60 11.43
CA LYS A 18 -12.59 -13.09 11.42
C LYS A 18 -13.11 -13.42 12.83
N LYS A 19 -12.24 -13.91 13.70
CA LYS A 19 -12.61 -14.31 15.07
C LYS A 19 -12.73 -13.12 16.01
N GLU A 20 -11.92 -12.09 15.77
CA GLU A 20 -11.82 -10.93 16.65
C GLU A 20 -12.64 -9.73 16.18
N ILE A 21 -13.28 -9.77 15.00
CA ILE A 21 -13.88 -8.58 14.36
C ILE A 21 -14.87 -7.83 15.26
N ASP A 22 -15.64 -8.56 16.07
CA ASP A 22 -16.62 -7.99 16.99
C ASP A 22 -15.99 -7.51 18.30
N ASP A 23 -14.82 -8.06 18.66
CA ASP A 23 -14.11 -7.83 19.92
C ASP A 23 -12.91 -6.86 19.79
N LEU A 24 -12.62 -6.38 18.58
CA LEU A 24 -11.46 -5.52 18.29
C LEU A 24 -11.43 -4.25 19.15
N ALA A 25 -12.59 -3.72 19.54
CA ALA A 25 -12.68 -2.49 20.34
C ALA A 25 -12.14 -2.66 21.76
N ASP A 26 -12.35 -3.83 22.36
CA ASP A 26 -12.08 -4.09 23.77
C ASP A 26 -10.68 -4.70 24.01
N ARG A 27 -9.87 -4.84 22.96
CA ARG A 27 -8.54 -5.44 23.04
C ARG A 27 -7.60 -4.63 23.94
N PRO A 28 -7.09 -5.19 25.05
CA PRO A 28 -6.21 -4.47 25.96
C PRO A 28 -4.93 -3.98 25.27
N GLY A 29 -4.69 -2.68 25.30
CA GLY A 29 -3.49 -2.05 24.71
C GLY A 29 -3.45 -2.01 23.18
N ALA A 30 -4.46 -2.53 22.48
CA ALA A 30 -4.51 -2.58 21.01
C ALA A 30 -5.95 -2.50 20.46
N GLY A 31 -6.84 -1.77 21.14
CA GLY A 31 -8.23 -1.60 20.73
C GLY A 31 -8.39 -0.79 19.44
N PHE A 32 -9.28 -1.25 18.56
CA PHE A 32 -9.64 -0.57 17.31
C PHE A 32 -11.16 -0.32 17.26
N SER A 33 -11.55 0.91 16.94
CA SER A 33 -12.96 1.21 16.64
C SER A 33 -13.28 0.76 15.21
N VAL A 34 -14.27 -0.11 15.08
CA VAL A 34 -14.78 -0.60 13.80
C VAL A 34 -16.28 -0.33 13.75
N SER A 35 -16.73 0.47 12.79
CA SER A 35 -18.16 0.73 12.61
C SER A 35 -18.90 -0.55 12.19
N GLU A 36 -20.19 -0.64 12.52
CA GLU A 36 -21.05 -1.76 12.12
C GLU A 36 -21.07 -1.95 10.60
N GLU A 37 -21.02 -0.86 9.83
CA GLU A 37 -20.87 -0.93 8.37
C GLU A 37 -19.56 -1.62 7.95
N ASN A 38 -18.44 -1.23 8.55
CA ASN A 38 -17.14 -1.85 8.25
C ASN A 38 -17.10 -3.31 8.68
N LYS A 39 -17.72 -3.67 9.81
CA LYS A 39 -17.89 -5.08 10.21
C LYS A 39 -18.64 -5.85 9.14
N ARG A 40 -19.78 -5.33 8.66
CA ARG A 40 -20.56 -5.96 7.58
C ARG A 40 -19.73 -6.17 6.32
N ILE A 41 -19.03 -5.12 5.86
CA ILE A 41 -18.16 -5.20 4.67
C ILE A 41 -17.10 -6.30 4.83
N LEU A 42 -16.47 -6.38 6.00
CA LEU A 42 -15.46 -7.40 6.27
C LEU A 42 -16.06 -8.81 6.36
N HIS A 43 -17.27 -8.97 6.90
CA HIS A 43 -17.98 -10.25 6.88
C HIS A 43 -18.31 -10.71 5.45
N ASP A 44 -18.58 -9.77 4.53
CA ASP A 44 -18.86 -10.07 3.13
C ASP A 44 -17.57 -10.43 2.35
N VAL A 45 -16.46 -9.72 2.62
CA VAL A 45 -15.20 -9.88 1.87
C VAL A 45 -14.36 -11.05 2.36
N CYS A 46 -14.25 -11.28 3.68
CA CYS A 46 -13.37 -12.30 4.25
C CYS A 46 -13.61 -13.73 3.72
N PRO A 47 -14.86 -14.19 3.51
CA PRO A 47 -15.13 -15.55 3.01
C PRO A 47 -14.45 -15.87 1.67
N TRP A 48 -14.34 -14.90 0.76
CA TRP A 48 -13.72 -15.09 -0.56
C TRP A 48 -12.24 -15.47 -0.45
N TRP A 49 -11.54 -14.92 0.55
CA TRP A 49 -10.10 -15.12 0.73
C TRP A 49 -9.72 -16.45 1.37
N ARG A 50 -10.69 -17.22 1.90
CA ARG A 50 -10.42 -18.49 2.58
C ARG A 50 -9.69 -19.47 1.66
N GLY A 51 -8.57 -20.01 2.13
CA GLY A 51 -7.73 -20.95 1.37
C GLY A 51 -6.79 -20.27 0.37
N GLN A 52 -6.90 -18.95 0.20
CA GLN A 52 -6.11 -18.17 -0.76
C GLN A 52 -5.12 -17.22 -0.08
N THR A 53 -5.18 -17.10 1.25
CA THR A 53 -4.26 -16.25 2.03
C THR A 53 -2.86 -16.85 2.11
N VAL A 54 -1.85 -16.01 2.36
CA VAL A 54 -0.47 -16.46 2.64
C VAL A 54 -0.47 -17.45 3.80
N GLN A 55 -1.13 -17.10 4.92
CA GLN A 55 -1.24 -17.96 6.08
C GLN A 55 -1.85 -19.32 5.74
N ASP A 56 -2.96 -19.37 4.99
CA ASP A 56 -3.60 -20.63 4.61
C ASP A 56 -2.68 -21.52 3.78
N ARG A 57 -1.95 -20.93 2.82
CA ARG A 57 -0.99 -21.66 1.99
C ARG A 57 0.22 -22.15 2.78
N CYS A 58 0.74 -21.36 3.73
CA CYS A 58 1.78 -21.80 4.65
C CYS A 58 1.36 -23.06 5.43
N TYR A 59 0.16 -23.03 6.03
CA TYR A 59 -0.37 -24.20 6.75
C TYR A 59 -0.68 -25.41 5.86
N GLY A 60 -0.94 -25.18 4.56
CA GLY A 60 -1.05 -26.24 3.56
C GLY A 60 0.28 -26.89 3.18
N MET A 61 1.41 -26.22 3.42
CA MET A 61 2.76 -26.71 3.11
C MET A 61 3.51 -27.26 4.34
N PHE A 62 3.17 -26.81 5.54
CA PHE A 62 3.85 -27.25 6.76
C PHE A 62 3.65 -28.75 7.04
N THR A 63 4.72 -29.40 7.50
CA THR A 63 4.62 -30.73 8.11
C THR A 63 3.89 -30.66 9.44
N ASP A 64 3.40 -31.81 9.94
CA ASP A 64 2.69 -31.82 11.22
C ASP A 64 3.59 -31.49 12.40
N GLU A 65 4.88 -31.84 12.33
CA GLU A 65 5.89 -31.40 13.29
C GLU A 65 6.01 -29.86 13.33
N GLN A 66 6.10 -29.21 12.17
CA GLN A 66 6.20 -27.75 12.08
C GLN A 66 4.94 -27.06 12.63
N LYS A 67 3.75 -27.62 12.37
CA LYS A 67 2.50 -27.14 12.96
C LYS A 67 2.52 -27.29 14.50
N GLY A 68 3.02 -28.43 14.99
CA GLY A 68 3.22 -28.68 16.42
C GLY A 68 4.13 -27.64 17.07
N LEU A 69 5.27 -27.34 16.46
CA LEU A 69 6.22 -26.33 16.94
C LEU A 69 5.61 -24.93 17.01
N LEU A 70 4.86 -24.51 15.98
CA LEU A 70 4.16 -23.23 15.99
C LEU A 70 3.07 -23.18 17.08
N ALA A 71 2.38 -24.30 17.33
CA ALA A 71 1.33 -24.38 18.34
C ALA A 71 1.86 -24.29 19.78
N THR A 72 3.08 -24.77 20.06
CA THR A 72 3.70 -24.56 21.38
C THR A 72 4.12 -23.11 21.62
N GLY A 73 4.32 -22.34 20.54
CA GLY A 73 4.81 -20.97 20.60
C GLY A 73 6.31 -20.85 20.89
N ILE A 74 7.07 -21.95 20.93
CA ILE A 74 8.53 -21.93 21.10
C ILE A 74 9.23 -21.31 19.88
N ILE A 75 8.66 -21.53 18.69
CA ILE A 75 9.04 -20.88 17.44
C ILE A 75 7.81 -20.12 16.95
N LYS A 76 7.98 -18.83 16.59
CA LYS A 76 6.90 -17.98 16.10
C LYS A 76 7.30 -17.33 14.78
N ALA A 77 6.44 -17.48 13.78
CA ALA A 77 6.58 -16.85 12.46
C ALA A 77 5.27 -16.15 12.03
N GLU A 78 4.41 -15.81 13.00
CA GLU A 78 3.08 -15.27 12.73
C GLU A 78 3.13 -13.94 11.96
N GLY A 79 4.09 -13.06 12.28
CA GLY A 79 4.27 -11.79 11.56
C GLY A 79 4.48 -12.00 10.06
N ASN A 80 5.32 -12.96 9.67
CA ASN A 80 5.61 -13.28 8.27
C ASN A 80 4.41 -13.87 7.52
N MET A 81 3.52 -14.58 8.23
CA MET A 81 2.32 -15.18 7.63
C MET A 81 1.12 -14.23 7.58
N THR A 82 1.10 -13.21 8.44
CA THR A 82 -0.05 -12.32 8.64
C THR A 82 0.18 -10.89 8.15
N SER A 83 1.39 -10.57 7.67
CA SER A 83 1.74 -9.26 7.12
C SER A 83 2.72 -9.36 5.94
N GLY A 84 2.85 -8.27 5.18
CA GLY A 84 3.92 -8.15 4.19
C GLY A 84 5.27 -7.92 4.88
N ASP A 85 6.37 -8.30 4.23
CA ASP A 85 7.71 -8.25 4.84
C ASP A 85 8.14 -6.80 5.13
N ALA A 86 8.17 -5.93 4.11
CA ALA A 86 8.47 -4.49 4.21
C ALA A 86 9.83 -4.06 4.80
N HIS A 87 10.60 -4.93 5.46
CA HIS A 87 11.89 -4.61 6.12
C HIS A 87 13.03 -4.29 5.13
N LEU A 88 12.88 -3.21 4.37
CA LEU A 88 13.85 -2.74 3.38
C LEU A 88 13.79 -1.22 3.23
N ALA A 89 14.88 -0.63 2.73
CA ALA A 89 14.90 0.75 2.27
C ALA A 89 14.87 0.77 0.73
N VAL A 90 13.87 1.44 0.15
CA VAL A 90 13.79 1.63 -1.30
C VAL A 90 14.81 2.66 -1.79
N ASN A 91 15.17 2.60 -3.08
CA ASN A 91 16.14 3.50 -3.69
C ASN A 91 15.54 4.90 -3.93
N PHE A 92 15.39 5.69 -2.87
CA PHE A 92 14.93 7.07 -2.95
C PHE A 92 15.81 7.97 -3.83
N PRO A 93 17.15 7.88 -3.80
CA PRO A 93 17.99 8.66 -4.72
C PRO A 93 17.59 8.48 -6.19
N LEU A 94 17.35 7.24 -6.62
CA LEU A 94 16.89 6.96 -7.99
C LEU A 94 15.52 7.57 -8.28
N LEU A 95 14.56 7.43 -7.37
CA LEU A 95 13.22 8.01 -7.52
C LEU A 95 13.28 9.52 -7.67
N LEU A 96 14.09 10.19 -6.86
CA LEU A 96 14.23 11.64 -6.85
C LEU A 96 14.99 12.15 -8.08
N GLU A 97 15.95 11.38 -8.58
CA GLU A 97 16.68 11.70 -9.80
C GLU A 97 15.80 11.57 -11.05
N LYS A 98 15.04 10.47 -11.16
CA LYS A 98 14.28 10.12 -12.38
C LYS A 98 12.83 10.59 -12.38
N GLY A 99 12.22 10.78 -11.22
CA GLY A 99 10.77 10.91 -11.10
C GLY A 99 10.02 9.63 -11.55
N LEU A 100 8.69 9.66 -11.51
CA LEU A 100 7.88 8.51 -11.91
C LEU A 100 7.96 8.26 -13.43
N ASP A 101 7.96 9.32 -14.24
CA ASP A 101 8.06 9.19 -15.69
C ASP A 101 9.40 8.58 -16.11
N GLY A 102 10.52 9.03 -15.53
CA GLY A 102 11.83 8.43 -15.83
C GLY A 102 11.97 6.99 -15.35
N LEU A 103 11.24 6.58 -14.29
CA LEU A 103 11.14 5.17 -13.92
C LEU A 103 10.32 4.36 -14.93
N ARG A 104 9.25 4.93 -15.49
CA ARG A 104 8.47 4.30 -16.56
C ARG A 104 9.28 4.17 -17.86
N ASP A 105 10.06 5.19 -18.21
CA ASP A 105 10.97 5.13 -19.36
C ASP A 105 11.98 4.00 -19.20
N LYS A 106 12.55 3.84 -18.00
CA LYS A 106 13.45 2.71 -17.68
C LYS A 106 12.75 1.35 -17.82
N VAL A 107 11.48 1.24 -17.44
CA VAL A 107 10.68 0.02 -17.61
C VAL A 107 10.40 -0.24 -19.09
N ALA A 108 9.98 0.77 -19.85
CA ALA A 108 9.71 0.66 -21.28
C ALA A 108 10.97 0.22 -22.06
N GLU A 109 12.12 0.81 -21.72
CA GLU A 109 13.42 0.45 -22.27
C GLU A 109 13.75 -1.03 -22.00
N ARG A 110 13.55 -1.53 -20.77
CA ARG A 110 13.74 -2.96 -20.47
C ARG A 110 12.74 -3.87 -21.20
N ARG A 111 11.48 -3.46 -21.33
CA ARG A 111 10.44 -4.23 -22.07
C ARG A 111 10.75 -4.34 -23.55
N SER A 112 11.37 -3.32 -24.16
CA SER A 112 11.78 -3.36 -25.57
C SER A 112 12.79 -4.47 -25.91
N ARG A 113 13.49 -5.00 -24.90
CA ARG A 113 14.48 -6.08 -25.03
C ARG A 113 13.94 -7.47 -24.69
N ILE A 114 12.66 -7.60 -24.39
CA ILE A 114 12.04 -8.89 -24.05
C ILE A 114 11.95 -9.76 -25.29
N ASN A 115 12.37 -11.02 -25.18
CA ASN A 115 12.03 -12.06 -26.13
C ASN A 115 10.97 -13.01 -25.53
N LEU A 116 9.73 -12.92 -26.02
CA LEU A 116 8.62 -13.74 -25.52
C LEU A 116 8.75 -15.25 -25.78
N THR A 117 9.72 -15.68 -26.60
CA THR A 117 10.02 -17.11 -26.78
C THR A 117 11.01 -17.65 -25.75
N VAL A 118 11.52 -16.80 -24.85
CA VAL A 118 12.36 -17.17 -23.71
C VAL A 118 11.50 -17.17 -22.46
N LEU A 119 11.45 -18.29 -21.74
CA LEU A 119 10.53 -18.50 -20.61
C LEU A 119 10.72 -17.46 -19.49
N GLU A 120 11.96 -17.13 -19.18
CA GLU A 120 12.31 -16.14 -18.16
C GLU A 120 11.84 -14.73 -18.56
N ASP A 121 11.96 -14.39 -19.84
CA ASP A 121 11.50 -13.11 -20.38
C ASP A 121 9.98 -13.04 -20.46
N LEU A 122 9.28 -14.16 -20.65
CA LEU A 122 7.81 -14.20 -20.57
C LEU A 122 7.32 -13.81 -19.16
N HIS A 123 7.93 -14.37 -18.11
CA HIS A 123 7.63 -13.97 -16.73
C HIS A 123 8.10 -12.54 -16.45
N GLY A 124 9.27 -12.16 -16.95
CA GLY A 124 9.82 -10.82 -16.84
C GLY A 124 8.90 -9.74 -17.41
N GLU A 125 8.28 -10.00 -18.56
CA GLU A 125 7.32 -9.08 -19.18
C GLU A 125 6.08 -8.84 -18.31
N GLN A 126 5.51 -9.89 -17.70
CA GLN A 126 4.35 -9.71 -16.79
C GLN A 126 4.74 -8.86 -15.57
N PHE A 127 5.93 -9.06 -15.04
CA PHE A 127 6.44 -8.27 -13.91
C PHE A 127 6.69 -6.80 -14.30
N LEU A 128 7.33 -6.55 -15.43
CA LEU A 128 7.58 -5.19 -15.93
C LEU A 128 6.28 -4.45 -16.25
N LYS A 129 5.30 -5.16 -16.83
CA LYS A 129 3.95 -4.62 -17.05
C LYS A 129 3.27 -4.23 -15.74
N ALA A 130 3.38 -5.07 -14.70
CA ALA A 130 2.84 -4.74 -13.38
C ALA A 130 3.51 -3.49 -12.78
N ILE A 131 4.83 -3.33 -12.94
CA ILE A 131 5.55 -2.13 -12.50
C ILE A 131 5.02 -0.88 -13.22
N ASP A 132 4.88 -0.91 -14.54
CA ASP A 132 4.37 0.24 -15.31
C ASP A 132 2.95 0.65 -14.86
N ILE A 133 2.05 -0.33 -14.66
CA ILE A 133 0.69 -0.09 -14.15
C ILE A 133 0.73 0.59 -12.78
N VAL A 134 1.59 0.13 -11.86
CA VAL A 134 1.70 0.71 -10.52
C VAL A 134 2.28 2.11 -10.56
N LEU A 135 3.32 2.36 -11.35
CA LEU A 135 3.91 3.71 -11.50
C LEU A 135 2.89 4.71 -12.06
N ASP A 136 2.07 4.28 -13.02
CA ASP A 136 0.98 5.09 -13.54
C ASP A 136 -0.11 5.34 -12.49
N ALA A 137 -0.52 4.30 -11.74
CA ALA A 137 -1.51 4.43 -10.67
C ALA A 137 -1.04 5.39 -9.55
N VAL A 138 0.25 5.34 -9.16
CA VAL A 138 0.84 6.29 -8.20
C VAL A 138 0.78 7.71 -8.77
N SER A 139 1.12 7.89 -10.05
CA SER A 139 1.03 9.19 -10.73
C SER A 139 -0.41 9.73 -10.71
N GLN A 140 -1.40 8.91 -11.04
CA GLN A 140 -2.81 9.29 -10.98
C GLN A 140 -3.25 9.65 -9.55
N HIS A 141 -2.77 8.91 -8.55
CA HIS A 141 -3.07 9.17 -7.15
C HIS A 141 -2.54 10.53 -6.69
N ILE A 142 -1.32 10.88 -7.08
CA ILE A 142 -0.74 12.21 -6.83
C ILE A 142 -1.62 13.30 -7.46
N MET A 143 -2.05 13.09 -8.70
CA MET A 143 -2.91 14.04 -9.41
C MET A 143 -4.29 14.19 -8.75
N ARG A 144 -4.83 13.12 -8.16
CA ARG A 144 -6.06 13.15 -7.36
C ARG A 144 -5.94 14.10 -6.17
N PHE A 145 -4.83 14.04 -5.42
CA PHE A 145 -4.57 14.95 -4.30
C PHE A 145 -4.33 16.39 -4.76
N ALA A 146 -3.62 16.60 -5.87
CA ALA A 146 -3.45 17.93 -6.43
C ALA A 146 -4.78 18.55 -6.88
N ALA A 147 -5.71 17.75 -7.40
CA ALA A 147 -7.05 18.19 -7.75
C ALA A 147 -7.86 18.55 -6.49
N LEU A 148 -7.83 17.69 -5.46
CA LEU A 148 -8.50 17.96 -4.18
C LEU A 148 -7.99 19.23 -3.51
N ALA A 149 -6.66 19.44 -3.49
CA ALA A 149 -6.08 20.66 -2.92
C ALA A 149 -6.56 21.93 -3.65
N ARG A 150 -6.70 21.88 -4.99
CA ARG A 150 -7.27 22.99 -5.77
C ARG A 150 -8.75 23.23 -5.46
N GLN A 151 -9.54 22.17 -5.30
CA GLN A 151 -10.94 22.29 -4.89
C GLN A 151 -11.05 22.96 -3.52
N MET A 152 -10.33 22.45 -2.53
CA MET A 152 -10.32 23.01 -1.17
C MET A 152 -9.84 24.46 -1.14
N ALA A 153 -8.89 24.84 -2.00
CA ALA A 153 -8.44 26.22 -2.12
C ALA A 153 -9.53 27.17 -2.65
N GLY A 154 -10.45 26.67 -3.48
CA GLY A 154 -11.60 27.45 -3.98
C GLY A 154 -12.64 27.75 -2.90
N GLU A 155 -12.70 26.92 -1.86
CA GLU A 155 -13.66 27.01 -0.75
C GLU A 155 -13.02 27.64 0.52
N GLU A 156 -11.70 27.84 0.54
CA GLU A 156 -10.97 28.33 1.72
C GLU A 156 -11.02 29.85 1.83
N SER A 157 -11.47 30.34 2.99
CA SER A 157 -11.60 31.77 3.29
C SER A 157 -10.30 32.40 3.78
N ARG A 158 -9.38 31.62 4.37
CA ARG A 158 -8.11 32.13 4.90
C ARG A 158 -7.06 32.19 3.79
N GLU A 159 -6.63 33.40 3.45
CA GLU A 159 -5.67 33.66 2.38
C GLU A 159 -4.36 32.88 2.52
N SER A 160 -3.82 32.79 3.74
CA SER A 160 -2.59 32.03 4.02
C SER A 160 -2.75 30.55 3.68
N ARG A 161 -3.85 29.93 4.11
CA ARG A 161 -4.12 28.52 3.86
C ARG A 161 -4.43 28.25 2.39
N ARG A 162 -5.15 29.15 1.72
CA ARG A 162 -5.39 29.07 0.27
C ARG A 162 -4.07 29.04 -0.51
N LYS A 163 -3.11 29.87 -0.14
CA LYS A 163 -1.77 29.89 -0.77
C LYS A 163 -1.02 28.58 -0.54
N GLU A 164 -1.08 27.99 0.66
CA GLU A 164 -0.50 26.67 0.93
C GLU A 164 -1.12 25.59 0.05
N LEU A 165 -2.45 25.55 -0.04
CA LEU A 165 -3.18 24.55 -0.84
C LEU A 165 -2.84 24.67 -2.34
N LEU A 166 -2.72 25.90 -2.86
CA LEU A 166 -2.33 26.14 -4.26
C LEU A 166 -0.84 25.88 -4.52
N HIS A 167 0.00 25.90 -3.48
CA HIS A 167 1.42 25.55 -3.60
C HIS A 167 1.61 24.06 -3.94
N HIS A 168 0.67 23.18 -3.54
CA HIS A 168 0.65 21.76 -3.91
C HIS A 168 0.38 21.57 -5.41
N ARG A 169 1.40 21.81 -6.23
CA ARG A 169 1.41 21.42 -7.64
C ARG A 169 1.85 19.95 -7.70
N GLY A 170 1.12 19.11 -8.44
CA GLY A 170 1.46 17.70 -8.67
C GLY A 170 2.76 17.51 -9.46
N LYS A 171 3.89 17.97 -8.92
CA LYS A 171 5.21 18.06 -9.57
C LYS A 171 6.03 16.77 -9.46
N LEU A 172 5.36 15.63 -9.61
CA LEU A 172 6.02 14.31 -9.68
C LEU A 172 6.04 13.74 -11.11
N ARG A 173 5.38 14.45 -12.06
CA ARG A 173 5.53 14.21 -13.49
C ARG A 173 6.61 15.13 -14.06
N GLY A 174 7.63 14.53 -14.68
CA GLY A 174 8.62 15.16 -15.55
C GLY A 174 9.62 16.20 -14.99
N ASP A 175 9.48 16.71 -13.76
CA ASP A 175 10.39 17.75 -13.23
C ASP A 175 11.12 17.29 -11.97
N ARG A 176 12.44 17.50 -11.90
CA ARG A 176 13.27 17.15 -10.74
C ARG A 176 12.71 17.84 -9.48
N SER A 177 12.64 17.14 -8.35
CA SER A 177 12.27 17.76 -7.07
C SER A 177 13.26 18.89 -6.76
N ARG A 178 12.82 20.16 -6.82
CA ARG A 178 13.71 21.33 -6.67
C ARG A 178 13.80 21.84 -5.24
N THR A 179 12.92 21.39 -4.35
CA THR A 179 12.85 21.86 -2.96
C THR A 179 12.76 20.70 -1.96
N ALA A 180 13.18 20.93 -0.71
CA ALA A 180 13.07 19.95 0.38
C ALA A 180 11.60 19.59 0.70
N ALA A 181 10.65 20.49 0.44
CA ALA A 181 9.22 20.21 0.60
C ALA A 181 8.69 19.26 -0.49
N ASP A 182 9.15 19.41 -1.73
CA ASP A 182 8.85 18.48 -2.82
C ASP A 182 9.45 17.09 -2.52
N LEU A 183 10.64 17.05 -1.93
CA LEU A 183 11.32 15.83 -1.49
C LEU A 183 10.49 15.08 -0.45
N LEU A 184 10.03 15.77 0.60
CA LEU A 184 9.23 15.21 1.69
C LEU A 184 7.85 14.77 1.23
N ALA A 185 7.20 15.53 0.34
CA ALA A 185 5.91 15.13 -0.23
C ALA A 185 6.06 13.87 -1.10
N SER A 186 7.13 13.78 -1.90
CA SER A 186 7.41 12.65 -2.77
C SER A 186 7.74 11.38 -1.98
N THR A 187 8.56 11.48 -0.94
CA THR A 187 8.86 10.36 -0.05
C THR A 187 7.64 9.96 0.77
N ALA A 188 6.87 10.93 1.28
CA ALA A 188 5.62 10.66 1.98
C ALA A 188 4.59 9.95 1.10
N ILE A 189 4.49 10.24 -0.20
CA ILE A 189 3.56 9.53 -1.10
C ILE A 189 3.97 8.07 -1.33
N VAL A 190 5.28 7.79 -1.38
CA VAL A 190 5.77 6.40 -1.49
C VAL A 190 5.63 5.65 -0.17
N LEU A 191 5.77 6.35 0.95
CA LEU A 191 5.66 5.78 2.30
C LEU A 191 4.22 5.69 2.81
N LEU A 192 3.31 6.52 2.30
CA LEU A 192 1.93 6.63 2.74
C LEU A 192 1.02 6.34 1.55
N HIS A 193 0.28 5.23 1.65
CA HIS A 193 -1.03 5.13 1.01
C HIS A 193 -2.06 5.77 1.95
N PRO A 194 -2.56 7.00 1.68
CA PRO A 194 -3.47 7.67 2.59
C PRO A 194 -4.84 6.99 2.61
N THR A 195 -5.50 7.05 3.76
CA THR A 195 -6.90 6.68 3.97
C THR A 195 -7.81 7.79 3.45
N ASP A 196 -8.80 7.44 2.63
CA ASP A 196 -9.90 8.34 2.35
C ASP A 196 -10.70 8.51 3.66
N SER A 197 -10.66 9.70 4.25
CA SER A 197 -11.53 10.09 5.36
C SER A 197 -12.75 10.78 4.77
N THR A 198 -13.76 10.00 4.39
CA THR A 198 -15.10 10.53 4.10
C THR A 198 -16.04 10.04 5.19
N ASN A 199 -16.54 11.02 5.96
CA ASN A 199 -17.59 11.01 7.00
C ASN A 199 -18.07 9.67 7.57
#